data_AF-A0A2I0N5S8-F1
#
_entry.id   AF-A0A2I0N5S8-F1
#
_cell.length_a   1.000
_cell.length_b   1.000
_cell.length_c   1.000
_cell.angle_alpha   90.00
_cell.angle_beta   90.00
_cell.angle_gamma   90.00
#
_symmetry.space_group_name_H-M   'P 1'
#
loop_
_entity.id
_entity.type
_entity.pdbx_description
1 polymer ?
#
loop_
_entity_poly.entity_id
_entity_poly.type
_entity_poly.pdbx_seq_one_letter_code
_entity_poly.pdbx_strand_id
1 'polypeptide(L)'
;MEEEAPTGGGRGFGRCRRGRPRKMRFISSIPGIVKFVPSPRGGCCGLEPIEMSLEEYEVLRLVDYEGLTQDAAGEKLGVSRGSVQRAYAKAREKMAKMIVEGRPLIVVSESAKEKK
;
A
#
# COMPACT_ATOMS: atom_id res chain seq x y z
N MET A 1 -29.01 -55.36 -22.50
CA MET A 1 -27.60 -55.05 -22.20
C MET A 1 -27.24 -53.89 -23.10
N GLU A 2 -27.81 -52.71 -22.88
CA GLU A 2 -27.49 -51.77 -21.78
C GLU A 2 -26.02 -51.35 -21.81
N GLU A 3 -25.78 -50.16 -22.35
CA GLU A 3 -24.92 -49.12 -21.77
C GLU A 3 -25.14 -47.85 -22.62
N GLU A 4 -26.07 -46.98 -22.23
CA GLU A 4 -25.88 -45.84 -21.32
C GLU A 4 -25.16 -44.66 -22.01
N ALA A 5 -25.94 -43.63 -22.35
CA ALA A 5 -25.41 -42.35 -22.81
C ALA A 5 -24.95 -41.50 -21.61
N PRO A 6 -23.75 -40.89 -21.62
CA PRO A 6 -23.44 -39.86 -20.65
C PRO A 6 -24.09 -38.53 -21.07
N THR A 7 -25.13 -38.18 -20.32
CA THR A 7 -25.72 -36.85 -20.22
C THR A 7 -24.83 -35.93 -19.37
N GLY A 8 -24.84 -34.63 -19.67
CA GLY A 8 -24.39 -33.55 -18.78
C GLY A 8 -22.88 -33.27 -18.84
N GLY A 9 -22.40 -32.04 -19.04
CA GLY A 9 -23.00 -30.75 -18.67
C GLY A 9 -22.11 -30.11 -17.62
N GLY A 10 -21.24 -29.18 -18.03
CA GLY A 10 -20.43 -28.41 -17.08
C GLY A 10 -19.23 -27.72 -17.69
N ARG A 11 -19.45 -26.72 -18.55
CA ARG A 11 -18.40 -25.77 -18.93
C ARG A 11 -17.99 -24.99 -17.69
N GLY A 12 -16.92 -25.44 -17.03
CA GLY A 12 -16.25 -24.71 -15.97
C GLY A 12 -15.61 -23.43 -16.52
N PHE A 13 -16.40 -22.39 -16.74
CA PHE A 13 -15.88 -21.05 -16.96
C PHE A 13 -15.38 -20.49 -15.63
N GLY A 14 -14.24 -20.98 -15.16
CA GLY A 14 -13.41 -20.34 -14.15
C GLY A 14 -12.82 -19.06 -14.74
N ARG A 15 -13.66 -18.04 -14.96
CA ARG A 15 -13.24 -16.75 -15.49
C ARG A 15 -12.23 -16.15 -14.54
N CYS A 16 -11.05 -15.86 -15.08
CA CYS A 16 -10.00 -15.06 -14.47
C CYS A 16 -10.61 -13.91 -13.67
N ARG A 17 -10.43 -13.92 -12.34
CA ARG A 17 -10.71 -12.73 -11.52
C ARG A 17 -9.69 -11.67 -11.90
N ARG A 18 -9.97 -10.95 -12.98
CA ARG A 18 -9.32 -9.67 -13.32
C ARG A 18 -9.36 -8.85 -12.04
N GLY A 19 -8.18 -8.61 -11.45
CA GLY A 19 -8.06 -7.85 -10.22
C GLY A 19 -8.90 -6.59 -10.33
N ARG A 20 -9.77 -6.35 -9.34
CA ARG A 20 -10.60 -5.14 -9.30
C ARG A 20 -9.67 -3.95 -9.53
N PRO A 21 -9.92 -3.11 -10.55
CA PRO A 21 -9.13 -1.91 -10.78
C PRO A 21 -8.97 -1.16 -9.46
N ARG A 22 -7.75 -0.73 -9.15
CA ARG A 22 -7.50 0.02 -7.91
C ARG A 22 -8.44 1.22 -7.92
N LYS A 23 -9.42 1.24 -6.99
CA LYS A 23 -10.31 2.38 -6.84
C LYS A 23 -9.45 3.62 -6.62
N MET A 24 -9.86 4.70 -7.27
CA MET A 24 -9.26 6.03 -7.20
C MET A 24 -9.02 6.42 -5.73
N ARG A 25 -7.81 6.88 -5.42
CA ARG A 25 -7.40 7.19 -4.05
C ARG A 25 -7.35 8.69 -3.87
N PHE A 26 -8.16 9.21 -2.95
CA PHE A 26 -8.09 10.61 -2.59
C PHE A 26 -6.94 10.81 -1.62
N ILE A 27 -5.90 11.53 -2.03
CA ILE A 27 -4.80 11.94 -1.16
C ILE A 27 -5.11 13.38 -0.75
N SER A 28 -5.42 13.62 0.52
CA SER A 28 -5.84 14.95 0.98
C SER A 28 -4.66 15.87 1.27
N SER A 29 -3.46 15.31 1.47
CA SER A 29 -2.29 16.10 1.82
C SER A 29 -1.00 15.58 1.19
N ILE A 30 -0.31 16.50 0.51
CA ILE A 30 1.07 16.31 0.08
C ILE A 30 1.96 16.73 1.26
N PRO A 31 2.89 15.89 1.74
CA PRO A 31 3.77 16.26 2.83
C PRO A 31 4.73 17.38 2.39
N GLY A 32 4.89 18.40 3.24
CA GLY A 32 5.88 19.46 3.00
C GLY A 32 7.33 18.97 3.10
N ILE A 33 7.57 17.89 3.85
CA ILE A 33 8.87 17.22 3.95
C ILE A 33 8.75 15.86 3.27
N VAL A 34 9.43 15.72 2.14
CA VAL A 34 9.42 14.48 1.34
C VAL A 34 10.56 13.54 1.68
N LYS A 35 11.57 13.99 2.43
CA LYS A 35 12.77 13.20 2.74
C LYS A 35 13.14 13.33 4.21
N PHE A 36 13.20 12.19 4.89
CA PHE A 36 13.66 12.05 6.26
C PHE A 36 15.01 11.36 6.24
N VAL A 37 16.02 11.99 6.81
CA VAL A 37 17.39 11.44 6.87
C VAL A 37 17.76 11.26 8.33
N PRO A 38 18.07 10.04 8.78
CA PRO A 38 18.58 9.82 10.12
C PRO A 38 19.97 10.44 10.26
N SER A 39 20.22 11.09 11.40
CA SER A 39 21.50 11.71 11.73
C SER A 39 22.13 11.00 12.94
N PRO A 40 22.73 9.81 12.75
CA PRO A 40 23.42 9.13 13.83
C PRO A 40 24.73 9.85 14.19
N ARG A 41 25.15 9.74 15.46
CA ARG A 41 26.45 10.24 15.93
C ARG A 41 27.56 9.39 15.29
N GLY A 42 28.05 9.81 14.12
CA GLY A 42 29.01 9.05 13.31
C GLY A 42 28.91 9.26 11.80
N GLY A 43 27.89 9.99 11.34
CA GLY A 43 27.69 10.30 9.91
C GLY A 43 26.66 9.38 9.25
N CYS A 44 26.09 9.84 8.14
CA CYS A 44 25.04 9.10 7.44
C CYS A 44 25.62 7.84 6.79
N CYS A 45 25.17 6.67 7.23
CA CYS A 45 25.41 5.43 6.49
C CYS A 45 24.73 5.57 5.12
N GLY A 46 25.47 5.35 4.03
CA GLY A 46 25.00 5.44 2.64
C GLY A 46 24.02 4.33 2.24
N LEU A 47 23.09 4.01 3.13
CA LEU A 47 22.09 2.97 2.95
C LEU A 47 21.01 3.42 1.97
N GLU A 48 20.49 2.46 1.22
CA GLU A 48 19.45 2.74 0.22
C GLU A 48 18.22 3.38 0.88
N PRO A 49 17.67 4.46 0.31
CA PRO A 49 16.45 5.07 0.82
C PRO A 49 15.26 4.10 0.77
N ILE A 50 14.43 4.15 1.80
CA ILE A 50 13.13 3.46 1.82
C ILE A 50 12.12 4.38 1.14
N GLU A 51 11.47 3.90 0.08
CA GLU A 51 10.39 4.63 -0.58
C GLU A 51 9.05 4.34 0.09
N MET A 52 8.36 5.36 0.56
CA MET A 52 6.98 5.30 1.05
C MET A 52 6.06 5.99 0.04
N SER A 53 4.93 5.36 -0.31
CA SER A 53 3.97 6.03 -1.20
C SER A 53 3.16 7.08 -0.43
N LEU A 54 2.61 8.07 -1.16
CA LEU A 54 1.66 9.02 -0.57
C LEU A 54 0.48 8.33 0.11
N GLU A 55 0.02 7.21 -0.44
CA GLU A 55 -1.08 6.42 0.15
C GLU A 55 -0.71 5.84 1.50
N GLU A 56 0.51 5.32 1.64
CA GLU A 56 1.02 4.75 2.89
C GLU A 56 1.19 5.85 3.95
N TYR A 57 1.72 7.01 3.55
CA TYR A 57 1.85 8.19 4.39
C TYR A 57 0.48 8.72 4.87
N GLU A 58 -0.48 8.85 3.96
CA GLU A 58 -1.80 9.37 4.28
C GLU A 58 -2.55 8.45 5.25
N VAL A 59 -2.42 7.12 5.08
CA VAL A 59 -3.02 6.16 6.01
C VAL A 59 -2.40 6.27 7.40
N LEU A 60 -1.06 6.43 7.51
CA LEU A 60 -0.41 6.68 8.80
C LEU A 60 -0.93 7.97 9.44
N ARG A 61 -1.06 9.04 8.66
CA ARG A 61 -1.62 10.30 9.15
C ARG A 61 -3.05 10.12 9.65
N LEU A 62 -3.94 9.52 8.86
CA LEU A 62 -5.34 9.37 9.25
C LEU A 62 -5.51 8.46 10.47
N VAL A 63 -4.78 7.36 10.54
CA VAL A 63 -4.95 6.37 11.62
C VAL A 63 -4.16 6.76 12.87
N ASP A 64 -2.87 7.09 12.74
CA ASP A 64 -2.00 7.32 13.89
C ASP A 64 -1.99 8.79 14.34
N TYR A 65 -2.10 9.76 13.42
CA TYR A 65 -2.10 11.19 13.77
C TYR A 65 -3.50 11.75 14.03
N GLU A 66 -4.50 11.41 13.22
CA GLU A 66 -5.90 11.83 13.44
C GLU A 66 -6.70 10.85 14.32
N GLY A 67 -6.14 9.68 14.65
CA GLY A 67 -6.80 8.68 15.51
C GLY A 67 -8.03 8.03 14.88
N LEU A 68 -8.17 8.07 13.55
CA LEU A 68 -9.34 7.52 12.87
C LEU A 68 -9.31 6.00 12.83
N THR A 69 -10.50 5.41 12.81
CA THR A 69 -10.62 3.97 12.54
C THR A 69 -10.23 3.66 11.10
N GLN A 70 -9.78 2.43 10.85
CA GLN A 70 -9.41 1.97 9.50
C GLN A 70 -10.57 2.06 8.49
N ASP A 71 -11.80 2.02 8.99
CA ASP A 71 -12.99 2.14 8.16
C ASP A 71 -13.19 3.60 7.71
N ALA A 72 -13.18 4.55 8.66
CA ALA A 72 -13.25 5.98 8.38
C ALA A 72 -12.06 6.48 7.53
N ALA A 73 -10.86 5.94 7.75
CA ALA A 73 -9.71 6.23 6.90
C ALA A 73 -9.93 5.73 5.46
N GLY A 74 -10.60 4.58 5.29
CA GLY A 74 -10.97 4.04 3.98
C GLY A 74 -12.00 4.90 3.26
N GLU A 75 -12.99 5.41 3.99
CA GLU A 75 -13.98 6.36 3.46
C GLU A 75 -13.31 7.64 2.97
N LYS A 76 -12.42 8.25 3.77
CA LYS A 76 -11.65 9.45 3.37
C LYS A 76 -10.78 9.22 2.14
N LEU A 77 -10.14 8.06 2.05
CA LEU A 77 -9.26 7.70 0.92
C LEU A 77 -10.02 7.18 -0.31
N GLY A 78 -11.32 6.88 -0.20
CA GLY A 78 -12.12 6.26 -1.26
C GLY A 78 -11.78 4.79 -1.55
N VAL A 79 -11.09 4.11 -0.62
CA VAL A 79 -10.62 2.71 -0.78
C VAL A 79 -11.34 1.75 0.15
N SER A 80 -11.28 0.45 -0.16
CA SER A 80 -11.83 -0.56 0.74
C SER A 80 -10.98 -0.69 2.02
N ARG A 81 -11.62 -1.06 3.13
CA ARG A 81 -10.96 -1.38 4.41
C ARG A 81 -9.75 -2.30 4.24
N GLY A 82 -9.87 -3.35 3.43
CA GLY A 82 -8.76 -4.28 3.17
C GLY A 82 -7.56 -3.62 2.46
N SER A 83 -7.79 -2.60 1.63
CA SER A 83 -6.71 -1.82 1.03
C SER A 83 -6.05 -0.88 2.02
N VAL A 84 -6.82 -0.24 2.92
CA VAL A 84 -6.27 0.54 4.04
C VAL A 84 -5.40 -0.34 4.92
N GLN A 85 -5.87 -1.51 5.31
CA GLN A 85 -5.12 -2.45 6.14
C GLN A 85 -3.78 -2.83 5.50
N ARG A 86 -3.78 -3.14 4.20
CA ARG A 86 -2.54 -3.45 3.47
C ARG A 86 -1.59 -2.25 3.38
N ALA A 87 -2.12 -1.07 3.07
CA ALA A 87 -1.31 0.14 3.01
C ALA A 87 -0.71 0.48 4.38
N TYR A 88 -1.52 0.40 5.43
CA TYR A 88 -1.11 0.63 6.81
C TYR A 88 -0.01 -0.34 7.28
N ALA A 89 -0.18 -1.64 7.00
CA ALA A 89 0.82 -2.64 7.35
C ALA A 89 2.18 -2.36 6.67
N LYS A 90 2.16 -2.03 5.38
CA LYS A 90 3.38 -1.65 4.64
C LYS A 90 4.01 -0.37 5.17
N ALA A 91 3.19 0.63 5.47
CA ALA A 91 3.65 1.90 6.01
C ALA A 91 4.38 1.70 7.34
N ARG A 92 3.80 0.88 8.25
CA ARG A 92 4.43 0.53 9.53
C ARG A 92 5.70 -0.28 9.38
N GLU A 93 5.74 -1.24 8.46
CA GLU A 93 6.96 -2.00 8.16
C GLU A 93 8.10 -1.08 7.70
N LYS A 94 7.81 -0.13 6.80
CA LYS A 94 8.79 0.85 6.30
C LYS A 94 9.26 1.81 7.39
N MET A 95 8.36 2.30 8.23
CA MET A 95 8.74 3.11 9.39
C MET A 95 9.63 2.35 10.37
N ALA A 96 9.28 1.10 10.68
CA ALA A 96 10.09 0.26 11.56
C ALA A 96 11.49 0.04 10.97
N LYS A 97 11.59 -0.29 9.69
CA LYS A 97 12.89 -0.43 8.99
C LYS A 97 13.70 0.87 9.01
N MET A 98 13.07 2.01 8.77
CA MET A 98 13.74 3.32 8.86
C MET A 98 14.40 3.53 10.22
N ILE A 99 13.67 3.21 11.30
CA ILE A 99 14.13 3.42 12.68
C ILE A 99 15.21 2.40 13.07
N VAL A 100 15.01 1.11 12.76
CA VAL A 100 15.90 0.03 13.17
C VAL A 100 17.20 0.03 12.35
N GLU A 101 17.10 0.19 11.03
CA GLU A 101 18.25 0.16 10.13
C GLU A 101 18.93 1.54 10.01
N GLY A 102 18.30 2.61 10.52
CA GLY A 102 18.82 3.97 10.39
C GLY A 102 18.89 4.41 8.92
N ARG A 103 17.87 4.09 8.14
CA ARG A 103 17.83 4.38 6.69
C ARG A 103 17.08 5.68 6.39
N PRO A 104 17.46 6.42 5.33
CA PRO A 104 16.65 7.53 4.85
C PRO A 104 15.27 7.04 4.40
N LEU A 105 14.22 7.81 4.66
CA LEU A 105 12.86 7.56 4.17
C LEU A 105 12.48 8.67 3.20
N ILE A 106 11.98 8.30 2.02
CA ILE A 106 11.52 9.25 1.01
C ILE A 106 10.05 8.96 0.71
N VAL A 107 9.20 9.98 0.81
CA VAL A 107 7.81 9.90 0.39
C VAL A 107 7.73 10.24 -1.09
N VAL A 108 7.31 9.26 -1.90
CA VAL A 108 7.21 9.38 -3.36
C VAL A 108 5.75 9.50 -3.79
N SER A 109 5.49 10.45 -4.70
CA SER A 109 4.24 10.50 -5.46
C SER A 109 4.28 9.44 -6.57
N GLU A 110 3.21 8.65 -6.72
CA GLU A 110 3.16 7.53 -7.67
C GLU A 110 3.26 7.94 -9.16
N SER A 111 3.30 9.25 -9.48
CA SER A 111 3.51 9.75 -10.85
C SER A 111 4.89 9.45 -11.44
N ALA A 112 5.85 8.91 -10.67
CA ALA A 112 7.23 8.68 -11.10
C ALA A 112 7.65 7.20 -11.15
N LYS A 113 6.71 6.24 -11.20
CA LYS A 113 7.03 4.83 -11.50
C LYS A 113 6.71 4.49 -12.95
N GLU A 114 7.38 5.15 -13.88
CA GLU A 114 7.57 4.63 -15.23
C GLU A 114 9.06 4.33 -15.43
N LYS A 115 9.34 3.10 -15.90
CA LYS A 115 10.61 2.55 -16.39
C LYS A 115 11.50 1.80 -15.37
N LYS A 116 11.53 0.47 -15.51
CA LYS A 116 12.53 -0.18 -16.38
C LYS A 116 11.98 -1.50 -16.92
#